data_AF-A0A1M5ZQ66-F1
#
_entry.id   AF-A0A1M5ZQ66-F1
#
_cell.length_a   1.000
_cell.length_b   1.000
_cell.length_c   1.000
_cell.angle_alpha   90.00
_cell.angle_beta   90.00
_cell.angle_gamma   90.00
#
_symmetry.space_group_name_H-M   'P 1'
#
loop_
_entity.id
_entity.type
_entity.pdbx_description
1 polymer ?
#
loop_
_entity_poly.entity_id
_entity_poly.type
_entity_poly.pdbx_seq_one_letter_code
_entity_poly.pdbx_strand_id
1 'polypeptide(L)'
;MKLKKLVSGFICFTGLFAVPALASISVNNVSVDKRVDYPSESTFNIEFGLFGSEIFVPPSAVGLYLTQDDGKSVISLGSAAAKINCGKSGLGTTLCKPQSGTRKFTADVNMLSAQNKNVLGHTCTPLEFKVLAKYSISSSLSSGVVKIGPSNPVDWLVSSGSLVPNKVSVGDKMKLKVTVSTGCSQTSGSAPKLALYMTDKNYNGLYYYGQFAGQLPNQASYTFTVPVPQLADGTYYMVMIVDPDGIVDELNEKNNAVGFKFTVSSSTSLSKEKATASEVVNLEDNASFSENFVEPQLPVTPALKVIDPDALETESLTEQE
;
A
#
# COMPACT_ATOMS: atom_id res chain seq x y z
N MET A 1 15.75 -80.26 49.98
CA MET A 1 16.27 -80.38 48.60
C MET A 1 16.55 -78.96 48.11
N LYS A 2 17.82 -78.62 47.79
CA LYS A 2 18.29 -77.25 47.52
C LYS A 2 17.86 -76.78 46.12
N LEU A 3 17.23 -75.61 46.04
CA LEU A 3 16.84 -74.96 44.77
C LEU A 3 18.05 -74.22 44.17
N LYS A 4 18.53 -74.68 43.00
CA LYS A 4 19.62 -74.02 42.25
C LYS A 4 19.05 -72.86 41.43
N LYS A 5 19.66 -71.68 41.56
CA LYS A 5 19.39 -70.50 40.72
C LYS A 5 19.80 -70.79 39.26
N LEU A 6 18.89 -70.54 38.32
CA LEU A 6 19.15 -70.56 36.88
C LEU A 6 19.31 -69.10 36.43
N VAL A 7 20.54 -68.74 36.05
CA VAL A 7 20.86 -67.41 35.50
C VAL A 7 20.40 -67.39 34.04
N SER A 8 19.36 -66.63 33.75
CA SER A 8 18.89 -66.37 32.38
C SER A 8 19.73 -65.22 31.80
N GLY A 9 20.61 -65.54 30.85
CA GLY A 9 21.37 -64.55 30.10
C GLY A 9 20.47 -63.89 29.06
N PHE A 10 20.18 -62.60 29.25
CA PHE A 10 19.46 -61.77 28.28
C PHE A 10 20.46 -61.31 27.22
N ILE A 11 20.51 -61.99 26.07
CA ILE A 11 21.24 -61.51 24.89
C ILE A 11 20.38 -60.44 24.23
N CYS A 12 20.70 -59.17 24.49
CA CYS A 12 20.09 -58.03 23.83
C CYS A 12 20.70 -57.90 22.42
N PHE A 13 20.00 -58.41 21.40
CA PHE A 13 20.30 -58.12 19.99
C PHE A 13 19.94 -56.64 19.75
N THR A 14 20.93 -55.75 19.87
CA THR A 14 20.82 -54.39 19.35
C THR A 14 20.97 -54.44 17.83
N GLY A 15 19.84 -54.65 17.15
CA GLY A 15 19.77 -54.39 15.72
C GLY A 15 19.97 -52.90 15.48
N LEU A 16 21.19 -52.49 15.14
CA LEU A 16 21.42 -51.20 14.50
C LEU A 16 20.68 -51.24 13.16
N PHE A 17 19.47 -50.70 13.12
CA PHE A 17 18.84 -50.30 11.86
C PHE A 17 19.65 -49.10 11.34
N ALA A 18 20.71 -49.38 10.59
CA ALA A 18 21.33 -48.38 9.73
C ALA A 18 20.30 -48.08 8.63
N VAL A 19 19.47 -47.06 8.86
CA VAL A 19 18.64 -46.51 7.80
C VAL A 19 19.62 -46.01 6.72
N PRO A 20 19.53 -46.48 5.47
CA PRO A 20 20.40 -45.96 4.43
C PRO A 20 20.15 -44.46 4.34
N ALA A 21 21.17 -43.65 4.62
CA ALA A 21 21.12 -42.22 4.31
C ALA A 21 21.00 -42.11 2.79
N LEU A 22 19.78 -41.95 2.29
CA LEU A 22 19.54 -41.71 0.88
C LEU A 22 20.23 -40.38 0.55
N ALA A 23 21.20 -40.42 -0.37
CA ALA A 23 21.76 -39.20 -0.92
C ALA A 23 20.64 -38.44 -1.62
N SER A 24 20.38 -37.21 -1.17
CA SER A 24 19.41 -36.30 -1.76
C SER A 24 20.07 -34.99 -2.15
N ILE A 25 19.50 -34.30 -3.13
CA ILE A 25 19.92 -32.94 -3.45
C ILE A 25 19.18 -31.99 -2.51
N SER A 26 19.92 -31.13 -1.84
CA SER A 26 19.39 -30.11 -0.94
C SER A 26 19.60 -28.71 -1.50
N VAL A 27 18.62 -27.84 -1.29
CA VAL A 27 18.76 -26.40 -1.48
C VAL A 27 19.26 -25.73 -0.21
N ASN A 28 20.23 -24.82 -0.33
CA ASN A 28 20.77 -24.06 0.80
C ASN A 28 21.35 -22.71 0.33
N ASN A 29 21.87 -21.91 1.27
CA ASN A 29 22.45 -20.58 1.02
C ASN A 29 21.49 -19.65 0.28
N VAL A 30 20.22 -19.64 0.69
CA VAL A 30 19.21 -18.78 0.09
C VAL A 30 19.41 -17.35 0.61
N SER A 31 19.51 -16.37 -0.29
CA SER A 31 19.68 -14.96 0.05
C SER A 31 18.92 -14.06 -0.90
N VAL A 32 18.60 -12.86 -0.44
CA VAL A 32 17.95 -11.78 -1.19
C VAL A 32 18.89 -10.58 -1.24
N ASP A 33 18.88 -9.85 -2.36
CA ASP A 33 19.85 -8.78 -2.62
C ASP A 33 19.41 -7.41 -2.07
N LYS A 34 18.11 -7.12 -2.08
CA LYS A 34 17.58 -5.81 -1.65
C LYS A 34 16.16 -5.88 -1.11
N ARG A 35 15.72 -4.77 -0.50
CA ARG A 35 14.29 -4.45 -0.32
C ARG A 35 13.67 -4.04 -1.64
N VAL A 36 12.34 -4.09 -1.72
CA VAL A 36 11.56 -3.70 -2.89
C VAL A 36 10.70 -2.49 -2.53
N ASP A 37 11.01 -1.36 -3.16
CA ASP A 37 10.21 -0.13 -3.13
C ASP A 37 8.95 -0.30 -3.98
N TYR A 38 7.94 -1.01 -3.48
CA TYR A 38 6.75 -1.27 -4.27
C TYR A 38 5.72 -0.14 -4.09
N PRO A 39 5.13 0.44 -5.16
CA PRO A 39 5.11 -0.05 -6.55
C PRO A 39 6.15 0.54 -7.52
N SER A 40 7.02 1.46 -7.09
CA SER A 40 8.02 2.10 -8.00
C SER A 40 9.08 1.13 -8.51
N GLU A 41 9.34 0.07 -7.77
CA GLU A 41 10.12 -1.12 -8.12
C GLU A 41 9.28 -2.39 -7.88
N SER A 42 9.47 -3.40 -8.72
CA SER A 42 8.78 -4.69 -8.55
C SER A 42 9.71 -5.89 -8.47
N THR A 43 11.01 -5.72 -8.74
CA THR A 43 11.93 -6.86 -8.90
C THR A 43 13.03 -6.90 -7.86
N PHE A 44 13.38 -8.11 -7.43
CA PHE A 44 14.55 -8.39 -6.59
C PHE A 44 15.17 -9.74 -6.99
N ASN A 45 16.43 -9.95 -6.64
CA ASN A 45 17.12 -11.19 -6.95
C ASN A 45 17.19 -12.12 -5.75
N ILE A 46 16.95 -13.40 -6.02
CA ILE A 46 17.13 -14.50 -5.10
C ILE A 46 18.33 -15.30 -5.58
N GLU A 47 19.29 -15.50 -4.68
CA GLU A 47 20.42 -16.38 -4.90
C GLU A 47 20.29 -17.63 -4.03
N PHE A 48 20.66 -18.79 -4.56
CA PHE A 48 20.63 -20.05 -3.84
C PHE A 48 21.62 -21.08 -4.41
N GLY A 49 22.07 -22.01 -3.56
CA GLY A 49 22.91 -23.14 -3.93
C GLY A 49 22.15 -24.48 -3.90
N LEU A 50 22.57 -25.42 -4.74
CA LEU A 50 22.14 -26.82 -4.69
C LEU A 50 23.34 -27.72 -4.38
N PHE A 51 23.16 -28.66 -3.46
CA PHE A 51 24.23 -29.52 -2.95
C PHE A 51 23.77 -30.98 -2.92
N GLY A 52 24.72 -31.92 -2.89
CA GLY A 52 24.43 -33.36 -2.81
C GLY A 52 24.28 -34.04 -4.16
N SER A 53 23.58 -35.17 -4.19
CA SER A 53 23.38 -36.01 -5.36
C SER A 53 22.19 -36.94 -5.20
N GLU A 54 21.57 -37.35 -6.30
CA GLU A 54 20.46 -38.32 -6.31
C GLU A 54 20.72 -39.47 -7.29
N ILE A 55 20.17 -40.65 -6.98
CA ILE A 55 20.34 -41.87 -7.79
C ILE A 55 19.19 -42.11 -8.80
N PHE A 56 18.27 -41.17 -8.90
CA PHE A 56 17.16 -41.14 -9.87
C PHE A 56 17.15 -39.79 -10.57
N VAL A 57 16.41 -39.65 -11.68
CA VAL A 57 16.27 -38.37 -12.38
C VAL A 57 15.34 -37.46 -11.57
N PRO A 58 15.84 -36.35 -11.01
CA PRO A 58 15.04 -35.50 -10.13
C PRO A 58 14.25 -34.45 -10.93
N PRO A 59 13.37 -33.67 -10.27
CA PRO A 59 12.73 -32.51 -10.89
C PRO A 59 13.76 -31.53 -11.46
N SER A 60 13.40 -30.86 -12.55
CA SER A 60 14.27 -29.91 -13.25
C SER A 60 14.18 -28.47 -12.71
N ALA A 61 13.36 -28.21 -11.71
CA ALA A 61 13.06 -26.87 -11.21
C ALA A 61 13.10 -26.78 -9.68
N VAL A 62 13.52 -25.62 -9.18
CA VAL A 62 13.47 -25.20 -7.78
C VAL A 62 12.30 -24.23 -7.64
N GLY A 63 11.35 -24.52 -6.77
CA GLY A 63 10.24 -23.61 -6.47
C GLY A 63 10.69 -22.53 -5.49
N LEU A 64 10.30 -21.28 -5.74
CA LEU A 64 10.64 -20.14 -4.90
C LEU A 64 9.36 -19.47 -4.39
N TYR A 65 9.35 -19.14 -3.10
CA TYR A 65 8.17 -18.66 -2.41
C TYR A 65 8.51 -17.56 -1.41
N LEU A 66 7.59 -16.65 -1.16
CA LEU A 66 7.59 -15.77 0.01
C LEU A 66 6.86 -16.45 1.17
N THR A 67 7.29 -16.19 2.39
CA THR A 67 6.62 -16.63 3.62
C THR A 67 6.88 -15.65 4.76
N GLN A 68 5.92 -15.51 5.67
CA GLN A 68 6.04 -14.72 6.90
C GLN A 68 6.04 -15.60 8.16
N ASP A 69 5.76 -16.90 8.01
CA ASP A 69 5.53 -17.85 9.09
C ASP A 69 6.44 -19.09 8.98
N ASP A 70 7.68 -18.85 8.53
CA ASP A 70 8.73 -19.87 8.36
C ASP A 70 8.30 -21.06 7.49
N GLY A 71 7.47 -20.80 6.47
CA GLY A 71 7.09 -21.75 5.44
C GLY A 71 5.81 -22.54 5.73
N LYS A 72 5.07 -22.22 6.79
CA LYS A 72 3.74 -22.82 7.05
C LYS A 72 2.73 -22.37 5.98
N SER A 73 2.81 -21.10 5.58
CA SER A 73 2.06 -20.49 4.49
C SER A 73 3.03 -19.88 3.48
N VAL A 74 2.68 -19.98 2.19
CA VAL A 74 3.58 -19.55 1.12
C VAL A 74 2.84 -18.80 0.00
N ILE A 75 3.53 -17.83 -0.59
CA ILE A 75 3.11 -17.15 -1.83
C ILE A 75 4.13 -17.52 -2.91
N SER A 76 3.69 -18.10 -4.01
CA SER A 76 4.59 -18.53 -5.09
C SER A 76 5.16 -17.33 -5.85
N LEU A 77 6.49 -17.28 -5.97
CA LEU A 77 7.21 -16.34 -6.84
C LEU A 77 7.50 -16.95 -8.22
N GLY A 78 7.47 -18.27 -8.34
CA GLY A 78 7.76 -19.00 -9.57
C GLY A 78 8.77 -20.11 -9.35
N SER A 79 9.50 -20.46 -10.41
CA SER A 79 10.51 -21.50 -10.34
C SER A 79 11.74 -21.18 -11.17
N ALA A 80 12.89 -21.65 -10.70
CA ALA A 80 14.18 -21.51 -11.36
C ALA A 80 14.69 -22.87 -11.83
N ALA A 81 15.41 -22.91 -12.95
CA ALA A 81 16.00 -24.16 -13.44
C ALA A 81 17.00 -24.72 -12.42
N ALA A 82 16.86 -26.01 -12.09
CA ALA A 82 17.72 -26.76 -11.18
C ALA A 82 19.02 -27.24 -11.84
N LYS A 83 19.18 -27.11 -13.17
CA LYS A 83 20.36 -27.48 -13.98
C LYS A 83 21.16 -28.65 -13.39
N ILE A 84 20.64 -29.86 -13.56
CA ILE A 84 21.17 -31.10 -13.02
C ILE A 84 21.91 -31.87 -14.12
N ASN A 85 23.10 -32.36 -13.81
CA ASN A 85 23.86 -33.23 -14.69
C ASN A 85 23.66 -34.68 -14.23
N CYS A 86 23.11 -35.53 -15.09
CA CYS A 86 22.90 -36.95 -14.81
C CYS A 86 23.77 -37.81 -15.73
N GLY A 87 24.39 -38.85 -15.18
CA GLY A 87 25.18 -39.82 -15.94
C GLY A 87 25.05 -41.23 -15.37
N LYS A 88 25.48 -42.24 -16.15
CA LYS A 88 25.56 -43.62 -15.65
C LYS A 88 26.72 -43.76 -14.67
N SER A 89 26.45 -44.31 -13.49
CA SER A 89 27.45 -44.70 -12.51
C SER A 89 28.12 -46.01 -12.93
N GLY A 90 29.30 -46.31 -12.37
CA GLY A 90 30.01 -47.58 -12.59
C GLY A 90 29.26 -48.83 -12.10
N LEU A 91 28.16 -48.66 -11.36
CA LEU A 91 27.27 -49.72 -10.88
C LEU A 91 25.97 -49.83 -11.69
N GLY A 92 25.88 -49.15 -12.85
CA GLY A 92 24.70 -49.21 -13.72
C GLY A 92 23.50 -48.38 -13.25
N THR A 93 23.63 -47.63 -12.15
CA THR A 93 22.61 -46.69 -11.67
C THR A 93 22.79 -45.31 -12.30
N THR A 94 21.74 -44.51 -12.41
CA THR A 94 21.88 -43.10 -12.79
C THR A 94 22.36 -42.31 -11.56
N LEU A 95 23.37 -41.45 -11.71
CA LEU A 95 23.78 -40.52 -10.67
C LEU A 95 23.62 -39.10 -11.19
N CYS A 96 22.83 -38.31 -10.48
CA CYS A 96 22.51 -36.93 -10.80
C CYS A 96 23.14 -36.00 -9.76
N LYS A 97 23.81 -34.95 -10.23
CA LYS A 97 24.42 -33.91 -9.39
C LYS A 97 24.06 -32.52 -9.90
N PRO A 98 23.83 -31.54 -9.02
CA PRO A 98 23.66 -30.17 -9.44
C PRO A 98 24.96 -29.65 -10.07
N GLN A 99 24.82 -28.81 -11.09
CA GLN A 99 25.95 -28.01 -11.57
C GLN A 99 26.50 -27.14 -10.44
N SER A 100 27.82 -27.05 -10.34
CA SER A 100 28.50 -26.21 -9.36
C SER A 100 28.17 -24.73 -9.55
N GLY A 101 28.03 -24.01 -8.43
CA GLY A 101 27.88 -22.57 -8.41
C GLY A 101 26.54 -22.09 -7.86
N THR A 102 26.46 -20.78 -7.64
CA THR A 102 25.26 -20.09 -7.18
C THR A 102 24.31 -19.89 -8.35
N ARG A 103 23.01 -20.06 -8.08
CA ARG A 103 21.93 -19.79 -9.02
C ARG A 103 21.26 -18.50 -8.64
N LYS A 104 20.84 -17.74 -9.65
CA LYS A 104 20.13 -16.48 -9.49
C LYS A 104 18.76 -16.57 -10.14
N PHE A 105 17.74 -16.07 -9.46
CA PHE A 105 16.37 -15.92 -9.97
C PHE A 105 15.90 -14.50 -9.69
N THR A 106 15.39 -13.82 -10.70
CA THR A 106 14.79 -12.49 -10.54
C THR A 106 13.29 -12.69 -10.29
N ALA A 107 12.87 -12.41 -9.05
CA ALA A 107 11.46 -12.40 -8.69
C ALA A 107 10.83 -11.08 -9.12
N ASP A 108 9.57 -11.14 -9.58
CA ASP A 108 8.78 -9.97 -9.93
C ASP A 108 7.47 -9.97 -9.14
N VAL A 109 7.30 -8.97 -8.27
CA VAL A 109 6.11 -8.75 -7.43
C VAL A 109 4.86 -8.51 -8.28
N ASN A 110 5.00 -8.03 -9.52
CA ASN A 110 3.86 -7.79 -10.41
C ASN A 110 3.11 -9.07 -10.82
N MET A 111 3.78 -10.23 -10.69
CA MET A 111 3.20 -11.55 -10.96
C MET A 111 2.30 -12.06 -9.82
N LEU A 112 2.28 -11.37 -8.67
CA LEU A 112 1.39 -11.70 -7.57
C LEU A 112 -0.08 -11.34 -7.90
N SER A 113 -1.01 -11.89 -7.11
CA SER A 113 -2.43 -11.59 -7.25
C SER A 113 -2.71 -10.09 -7.08
N ALA A 114 -3.79 -9.60 -7.70
CA ALA A 114 -4.22 -8.21 -7.57
C ALA A 114 -4.41 -7.80 -6.09
N GLN A 115 -4.97 -8.69 -5.27
CA GLN A 115 -5.13 -8.47 -3.83
C GLN A 115 -3.79 -8.30 -3.11
N ASN A 116 -2.80 -9.18 -3.37
CA ASN A 116 -1.50 -9.07 -2.73
C ASN A 116 -0.77 -7.79 -3.15
N LYS A 117 -0.84 -7.45 -4.44
CA LYS A 117 -0.28 -6.20 -4.97
C LYS A 117 -0.93 -4.98 -4.32
N ASN A 118 -2.25 -5.00 -4.15
CA ASN A 118 -2.95 -3.91 -3.48
C ASN A 118 -2.48 -3.73 -2.03
N VAL A 119 -2.39 -4.83 -1.26
CA VAL A 119 -1.92 -4.79 0.13
C VAL A 119 -0.46 -4.29 0.21
N LEU A 120 0.42 -4.79 -0.65
CA LEU A 120 1.83 -4.40 -0.67
C LEU A 120 2.02 -2.93 -1.07
N GLY A 121 1.18 -2.39 -1.96
CA GLY A 121 1.28 -1.01 -2.43
C GLY A 121 0.70 0.03 -1.48
N HIS A 122 -0.16 -0.37 -0.52
CA HIS A 122 -0.91 0.56 0.33
C HIS A 122 -0.72 0.31 1.83
N THR A 123 0.36 -0.37 2.22
CA THR A 123 0.69 -0.59 3.62
C THR A 123 1.54 0.56 4.17
N CYS A 124 1.23 1.04 5.37
CA CYS A 124 2.02 2.10 6.00
C CYS A 124 3.43 1.65 6.39
N THR A 125 3.65 0.35 6.53
CA THR A 125 4.95 -0.22 6.88
C THR A 125 5.27 -1.38 5.94
N PRO A 126 6.45 -1.37 5.28
CA PRO A 126 6.83 -2.45 4.38
C PRO A 126 6.73 -3.82 5.07
N LEU A 127 6.06 -4.77 4.41
CA LEU A 127 5.88 -6.11 4.94
C LEU A 127 7.19 -6.89 4.78
N GLU A 128 7.56 -7.63 5.83
CA GLU A 128 8.76 -8.46 5.84
C GLU A 128 8.42 -9.90 5.46
N PHE A 129 9.23 -10.49 4.57
CA PHE A 129 9.13 -11.88 4.14
C PHE A 129 10.49 -12.56 4.19
N LYS A 130 10.51 -13.83 4.56
CA LYS A 130 11.61 -14.74 4.19
C LYS A 130 11.31 -15.35 2.83
N VAL A 131 12.35 -15.69 2.09
CA VAL A 131 12.25 -16.45 0.85
C VAL A 131 12.48 -17.92 1.17
N LEU A 132 11.53 -18.76 0.81
CA LEU A 132 11.63 -20.21 0.92
C LEU A 132 11.92 -20.79 -0.47
N ALA A 133 13.04 -21.51 -0.59
CA ALA A 133 13.32 -22.33 -1.75
C ALA A 133 12.99 -23.79 -1.44
N LYS A 134 12.28 -24.47 -2.35
CA LYS A 134 11.95 -25.90 -2.25
C LYS A 134 12.50 -26.64 -3.46
N TYR A 135 13.16 -27.76 -3.21
CA TYR A 135 13.61 -28.68 -4.24
C TYR A 135 13.38 -30.12 -3.80
N SER A 136 12.55 -30.86 -4.57
CA SER A 136 12.15 -32.21 -4.21
C SER A 136 11.55 -32.23 -2.78
N ILE A 137 12.12 -33.04 -1.89
CA ILE A 137 11.73 -33.11 -0.47
C ILE A 137 12.50 -32.10 0.43
N SER A 138 13.49 -31.40 -0.13
CA SER A 138 14.31 -30.45 0.62
C SER A 138 13.74 -29.03 0.53
N SER A 139 13.93 -28.25 1.58
CA SER A 139 13.59 -26.84 1.60
C SER A 139 14.55 -26.06 2.48
N SER A 140 14.83 -24.82 2.09
CA SER A 140 15.67 -23.91 2.86
C SER A 140 15.10 -22.50 2.82
N LEU A 141 15.13 -21.83 3.96
CA LEU A 141 14.74 -20.44 4.14
C LEU A 141 15.94 -19.53 3.89
N SER A 142 15.67 -18.33 3.43
CA SER A 142 16.67 -17.29 3.31
C SER A 142 17.26 -16.93 4.66
N SER A 143 18.57 -16.63 4.65
CA SER A 143 19.26 -16.09 5.82
C SER A 143 18.84 -14.65 6.15
N GLY A 144 18.29 -13.93 5.18
CA GLY A 144 17.78 -12.57 5.32
C GLY A 144 16.27 -12.45 5.09
N VAL A 145 15.75 -11.24 5.31
CA VAL A 145 14.36 -10.87 5.00
C VAL A 145 14.33 -9.90 3.81
N VAL A 146 13.38 -10.07 2.91
CA VAL A 146 13.02 -9.05 1.92
C VAL A 146 11.89 -8.22 2.50
N LYS A 147 12.06 -6.89 2.51
CA LYS A 147 10.97 -5.96 2.85
C LYS A 147 10.34 -5.47 1.55
N ILE A 148 9.02 -5.59 1.44
CA ILE A 148 8.26 -5.21 0.24
C ILE A 148 7.17 -4.24 0.67
N GLY A 149 7.21 -3.04 0.10
CA GLY A 149 6.21 -2.00 0.32
C GLY A 149 6.76 -0.62 -0.03
N PRO A 150 5.97 0.44 0.18
CA PRO A 150 6.32 1.79 -0.23
C PRO A 150 7.54 2.34 0.53
N SER A 151 8.38 3.13 -0.13
CA SER A 151 9.44 3.93 0.52
C SER A 151 8.86 5.08 1.33
N ASN A 152 7.89 5.78 0.75
CA ASN A 152 7.19 6.90 1.35
C ASN A 152 5.71 6.52 1.50
N PRO A 153 5.29 6.01 2.66
CA PRO A 153 3.93 5.54 2.84
C PRO A 153 2.95 6.67 3.12
N VAL A 154 3.32 7.95 2.99
CA VAL A 154 2.44 9.07 3.36
C VAL A 154 1.15 9.03 2.54
N ASP A 155 0.02 9.29 3.20
CA ASP A 155 -1.30 9.33 2.58
C ASP A 155 -2.13 10.34 3.34
N TRP A 156 -2.26 11.55 2.83
CA TRP A 156 -3.17 12.59 3.29
C TRP A 156 -4.56 12.34 2.73
N LEU A 157 -5.58 12.85 3.43
CA LEU A 157 -6.95 12.84 2.96
C LEU A 157 -7.79 13.84 3.74
N VAL A 158 -8.90 14.26 3.14
CA VAL A 158 -9.97 14.91 3.91
C VAL A 158 -10.90 13.84 4.47
N SER A 159 -10.77 13.53 5.76
CA SER A 159 -11.47 12.40 6.39
C SER A 159 -12.92 12.68 6.75
N SER A 160 -13.27 13.96 6.96
CA SER A 160 -14.65 14.38 7.22
C SER A 160 -14.84 15.88 7.02
N GLY A 161 -16.10 16.32 6.96
CA GLY A 161 -16.41 17.74 7.03
C GLY A 161 -17.91 18.02 7.04
N SER A 162 -18.26 19.30 7.07
CA SER A 162 -19.64 19.80 7.03
C SER A 162 -19.68 21.21 6.49
N LEU A 163 -20.74 21.54 5.76
CA LEU A 163 -21.02 22.89 5.26
C LEU A 163 -22.37 23.35 5.78
N VAL A 164 -22.41 24.51 6.44
CA VAL A 164 -23.63 25.06 7.08
C VAL A 164 -23.71 26.59 6.90
N PRO A 165 -24.85 27.15 6.46
CA PRO A 165 -26.00 26.45 5.88
C PRO A 165 -25.71 25.95 4.45
N ASN A 166 -26.44 24.93 3.99
CA ASN A 166 -26.33 24.41 2.62
C ASN A 166 -27.39 24.95 1.65
N LYS A 167 -28.22 25.89 2.10
CA LYS A 167 -29.17 26.67 1.32
C LYS A 167 -28.94 28.13 1.66
N VAL A 168 -28.61 28.93 0.65
CA VAL A 168 -28.09 30.29 0.82
C VAL A 168 -28.58 31.21 -0.27
N SER A 169 -28.57 32.51 -0.01
CA SER A 169 -28.70 33.57 -1.00
C SER A 169 -27.33 34.15 -1.35
N VAL A 170 -27.24 34.89 -2.45
CA VAL A 170 -26.04 35.66 -2.79
C VAL A 170 -25.69 36.61 -1.62
N GLY A 171 -24.41 36.62 -1.22
CA GLY A 171 -23.91 37.43 -0.12
C GLY A 171 -24.01 36.77 1.26
N ASP A 172 -24.75 35.66 1.41
CA ASP A 172 -24.75 34.90 2.66
C ASP A 172 -23.34 34.34 2.94
N LYS A 173 -23.05 34.08 4.21
CA LYS A 173 -21.83 33.38 4.64
C LYS A 173 -22.15 31.93 5.00
N MET A 174 -21.31 31.01 4.53
CA MET A 174 -21.34 29.60 4.93
C MET A 174 -20.12 29.28 5.78
N LYS A 175 -20.29 28.41 6.77
CA LYS A 175 -19.22 27.83 7.57
C LYS A 175 -18.91 26.43 7.05
N LEU A 176 -17.70 26.26 6.54
CA LEU A 176 -17.12 24.98 6.16
C LEU A 176 -16.23 24.51 7.30
N LYS A 177 -16.50 23.33 7.86
CA LYS A 177 -15.58 22.64 8.77
C LYS A 177 -15.08 21.38 8.09
N VAL A 178 -13.77 21.16 8.04
CA VAL A 178 -13.15 19.94 7.50
C VAL A 178 -12.17 19.38 8.51
N THR A 179 -12.02 18.05 8.49
CA THR A 179 -10.98 17.33 9.21
C THR A 179 -10.06 16.71 8.16
N VAL A 180 -8.78 17.05 8.22
CA VAL A 180 -7.74 16.43 7.41
C VAL A 180 -7.03 15.38 8.27
N SER A 181 -6.85 14.20 7.70
CA SER A 181 -6.18 13.09 8.35
C SER A 181 -5.06 12.59 7.47
N THR A 182 -4.25 11.69 8.04
CA THR A 182 -3.34 10.86 7.26
C THR A 182 -3.76 9.40 7.37
N GLY A 183 -4.01 8.70 6.27
CA GLY A 183 -4.18 7.25 6.23
C GLY A 183 -2.90 6.55 6.69
N CYS A 184 -1.76 7.13 6.36
CA CYS A 184 -0.44 6.75 6.83
C CYS A 184 0.36 8.03 7.14
N SER A 185 0.87 8.13 8.37
CA SER A 185 1.35 9.40 8.91
C SER A 185 2.62 9.93 8.26
N GLN A 186 2.60 11.22 7.92
CA GLN A 186 3.79 12.01 7.66
C GLN A 186 4.46 12.41 8.97
N THR A 187 5.71 12.01 9.16
CA THR A 187 6.49 12.29 10.39
C THR A 187 7.60 13.32 10.19
N SER A 188 7.87 13.71 8.94
CA SER A 188 8.89 14.71 8.58
C SER A 188 8.60 15.35 7.21
N GLY A 189 9.28 16.44 6.88
CA GLY A 189 9.05 17.22 5.66
C GLY A 189 8.04 18.37 5.84
N SER A 190 7.72 19.04 4.74
CA SER A 190 6.69 20.09 4.73
C SER A 190 5.30 19.46 4.73
N ALA A 191 4.41 19.98 5.58
CA ALA A 191 2.99 19.64 5.47
C ALA A 191 2.45 20.11 4.11
N PRO A 192 1.52 19.38 3.49
CA PRO A 192 0.84 19.84 2.31
C PRO A 192 -0.04 21.06 2.64
N LYS A 193 -0.42 21.80 1.61
CA LYS A 193 -1.41 22.87 1.75
C LYS A 193 -2.82 22.32 1.58
N LEU A 194 -3.80 23.12 1.96
CA LEU A 194 -5.20 22.90 1.64
C LEU A 194 -5.64 23.97 0.64
N ALA A 195 -6.41 23.62 -0.39
CA ALA A 195 -7.04 24.58 -1.28
C ALA A 195 -8.57 24.48 -1.25
N LEU A 196 -9.22 25.65 -1.28
CA LEU A 196 -10.66 25.77 -1.24
C LEU A 196 -11.20 26.38 -2.53
N TYR A 197 -12.14 25.67 -3.15
CA TYR A 197 -12.78 26.05 -4.41
C TYR A 197 -14.30 26.02 -4.28
N MET A 198 -14.96 26.80 -5.12
CA MET A 198 -16.37 26.62 -5.44
C MET A 198 -16.52 26.19 -6.88
N THR A 199 -17.38 25.21 -7.13
CA THR A 199 -17.61 24.64 -8.45
C THR A 199 -19.09 24.60 -8.80
N ASP A 200 -19.39 24.49 -10.10
CA ASP A 200 -20.74 24.20 -10.57
C ASP A 200 -21.14 22.73 -10.32
N LYS A 201 -22.35 22.34 -10.78
CA LYS A 201 -22.84 20.96 -10.64
C LYS A 201 -22.03 19.89 -11.39
N ASN A 202 -21.18 20.30 -12.34
CA ASN A 202 -20.31 19.45 -13.12
C ASN A 202 -18.86 19.52 -12.61
N TYR A 203 -18.63 20.14 -11.45
CA TYR A 203 -17.33 20.36 -10.84
C TYR A 203 -16.38 21.29 -11.62
N ASN A 204 -16.91 22.12 -12.52
CA ASN A 204 -16.08 23.18 -13.13
C ASN A 204 -15.80 24.27 -12.09
N GLY A 205 -14.53 24.65 -11.94
CA GLY A 205 -14.10 25.71 -11.02
C GLY A 205 -14.73 27.06 -11.37
N LEU A 206 -15.43 27.67 -10.40
CA LEU A 206 -16.04 28.99 -10.51
C LEU A 206 -15.27 30.03 -9.71
N TYR A 207 -14.94 29.68 -8.46
CA TYR A 207 -14.21 30.55 -7.54
C TYR A 207 -13.09 29.82 -6.84
N TYR A 208 -11.98 30.51 -6.65
CA TYR A 208 -10.86 30.07 -5.82
C TYR A 208 -10.76 30.98 -4.61
N TYR A 209 -10.88 30.38 -3.43
CA TYR A 209 -10.83 31.08 -2.15
C TYR A 209 -9.39 31.19 -1.62
N GLY A 210 -8.51 30.29 -2.01
CA GLY A 210 -7.10 30.36 -1.63
C GLY A 210 -6.53 29.02 -1.22
N GLN A 211 -5.26 29.08 -0.86
CA GLN A 211 -4.49 28.00 -0.28
C GLN A 211 -4.12 28.35 1.17
N PHE A 212 -4.16 27.36 2.04
CA PHE A 212 -3.91 27.48 3.47
C PHE A 212 -2.80 26.52 3.86
N ALA A 213 -1.88 26.97 4.71
CA ALA A 213 -0.85 26.08 5.23
C ALA A 213 -1.50 24.98 6.06
N GLY A 214 -1.23 23.73 5.71
CA GLY A 214 -1.55 22.60 6.57
C GLY A 214 -0.61 22.53 7.76
N GLN A 215 -1.09 21.92 8.84
CA GLN A 215 -0.25 21.46 9.94
C GLN A 215 -0.09 19.94 9.88
N LEU A 216 0.95 19.42 10.55
CA LEU A 216 1.26 17.99 10.63
C LEU A 216 0.47 17.13 11.66
N PRO A 217 -0.54 17.58 12.44
CA PRO A 217 -1.27 16.65 13.28
C PRO A 217 -2.27 15.84 12.46
N ASN A 218 -2.24 14.51 12.64
CA ASN A 218 -3.31 13.64 12.17
C ASN A 218 -4.64 14.10 12.78
N GLN A 219 -5.71 14.16 11.98
CA GLN A 219 -7.03 14.66 12.37
C GLN A 219 -7.08 16.17 12.67
N ALA A 220 -6.29 16.98 11.96
CA ALA A 220 -6.34 18.43 12.03
C ALA A 220 -7.71 18.96 11.55
N SER A 221 -8.38 19.76 12.38
CA SER A 221 -9.65 20.39 12.01
C SER A 221 -9.44 21.84 11.55
N TYR A 222 -10.03 22.19 10.41
CA TYR A 222 -10.01 23.53 9.84
C TYR A 222 -11.44 24.06 9.70
N THR A 223 -11.64 25.34 10.00
CA THR A 223 -12.92 26.03 9.83
C THR A 223 -12.74 27.28 8.97
N PHE A 224 -13.55 27.39 7.92
CA PHE A 224 -13.57 28.51 6.99
C PHE A 224 -14.95 29.15 6.98
N THR A 225 -15.00 30.48 7.02
CA THR A 225 -16.22 31.23 6.75
C THR A 225 -16.13 31.83 5.35
N VAL A 226 -16.93 31.32 4.42
CA VAL A 226 -16.89 31.68 3.00
C VAL A 226 -18.14 32.47 2.58
N PRO A 227 -18.00 33.64 1.94
CA PRO A 227 -19.14 34.35 1.36
C PRO A 227 -19.59 33.69 0.05
N VAL A 228 -20.91 33.67 -0.18
CA VAL A 228 -21.52 33.23 -1.43
C VAL A 228 -21.40 34.35 -2.46
N PRO A 229 -20.64 34.16 -3.54
CA PRO A 229 -20.44 35.19 -4.54
C PRO A 229 -21.68 35.36 -5.42
N GLN A 230 -21.65 36.34 -6.34
CA GLN A 230 -22.77 36.58 -7.25
C GLN A 230 -22.95 35.41 -8.21
N LEU A 231 -23.98 34.61 -7.92
CA LEU A 231 -24.31 33.35 -8.60
C LEU A 231 -25.80 33.34 -8.93
N ALA A 232 -26.13 32.66 -10.04
CA ALA A 232 -27.52 32.36 -10.35
C ALA A 232 -28.05 31.27 -9.42
N ASP A 233 -29.38 31.20 -9.28
CA ASP A 233 -30.04 30.13 -8.56
C ASP A 233 -29.64 28.77 -9.12
N GLY A 234 -29.26 27.84 -8.25
CA GLY A 234 -28.74 26.55 -8.69
C GLY A 234 -28.02 25.77 -7.60
N THR A 235 -27.59 24.56 -7.96
CA THR A 235 -26.79 23.69 -7.12
C THR A 235 -25.31 23.85 -7.45
N TYR A 236 -24.50 23.97 -6.40
CA TYR A 236 -23.06 24.19 -6.45
C TYR A 236 -22.36 23.29 -5.43
N TYR A 237 -21.04 23.20 -5.53
CA TYR A 237 -20.23 22.45 -4.57
C TYR A 237 -19.09 23.31 -4.04
N MET A 238 -18.87 23.25 -2.72
CA MET A 238 -17.64 23.70 -2.09
C MET A 238 -16.67 22.52 -2.08
N VAL A 239 -15.47 22.67 -2.63
CA VAL A 239 -14.50 21.59 -2.78
C VAL A 239 -13.25 21.93 -1.98
N MET A 240 -12.86 21.03 -1.07
CA MET A 240 -11.60 21.09 -0.35
C MET A 240 -10.65 20.05 -0.92
N ILE A 241 -9.40 20.45 -1.17
CA ILE A 241 -8.33 19.58 -1.66
C ILE A 241 -7.14 19.71 -0.71
N VAL A 242 -6.65 18.60 -0.17
CA VAL A 242 -5.33 18.54 0.50
C VAL A 242 -4.25 18.23 -0.55
N ASP A 243 -3.06 18.77 -0.35
CA ASP A 243 -1.95 18.77 -1.29
C ASP A 243 -2.30 19.12 -2.74
N PRO A 244 -2.96 20.27 -2.99
CA PRO A 244 -3.38 20.67 -4.33
C PRO A 244 -2.20 20.89 -5.30
N ASP A 245 -0.98 21.04 -4.77
CA ASP A 245 0.24 21.28 -5.54
C ASP A 245 1.00 19.96 -5.82
N GLY A 246 0.58 18.82 -5.23
CA GLY A 246 1.25 17.52 -5.34
C GLY A 246 2.70 17.54 -4.87
N ILE A 247 2.98 18.27 -3.78
CA ILE A 247 4.36 18.43 -3.27
C ILE A 247 4.80 17.26 -2.39
N VAL A 248 3.85 16.48 -1.88
CA VAL A 248 4.08 15.24 -1.13
C VAL A 248 3.71 14.10 -2.07
N ASP A 249 4.64 13.18 -2.33
CA ASP A 249 4.30 11.94 -3.03
C ASP A 249 3.50 11.04 -2.09
N GLU A 250 2.24 10.76 -2.40
CA GLU A 250 1.34 10.00 -1.54
C GLU A 250 1.02 8.59 -2.06
N LEU A 251 0.53 7.72 -1.18
CA LEU A 251 0.06 6.39 -1.58
C LEU A 251 -1.18 6.44 -2.46
N ASN A 252 -2.05 7.42 -2.23
CA ASN A 252 -3.29 7.55 -2.97
C ASN A 252 -3.67 9.01 -3.20
N GLU A 253 -3.20 9.58 -4.31
CA GLU A 253 -3.55 10.94 -4.72
C GLU A 253 -5.07 11.19 -4.96
N LYS A 254 -5.92 10.16 -4.91
CA LYS A 254 -7.35 10.25 -5.24
C LYS A 254 -8.25 10.49 -4.05
N ASN A 255 -7.77 10.30 -2.82
CA ASN A 255 -8.55 10.57 -1.59
C ASN A 255 -8.33 12.01 -1.05
N ASN A 256 -7.59 12.83 -1.79
CA ASN A 256 -7.21 14.18 -1.39
C ASN A 256 -8.33 15.22 -1.52
N ALA A 257 -9.43 14.92 -2.23
CA ALA A 257 -10.48 15.88 -2.54
C ALA A 257 -11.87 15.46 -2.01
N VAL A 258 -12.60 16.42 -1.46
CA VAL A 258 -13.98 16.23 -0.98
C VAL A 258 -14.88 17.39 -1.41
N GLY A 259 -16.15 17.09 -1.74
CA GLY A 259 -17.15 18.07 -2.14
C GLY A 259 -18.32 18.18 -1.17
N PHE A 260 -18.77 19.41 -0.90
CA PHE A 260 -19.95 19.72 -0.10
C PHE A 260 -20.98 20.45 -0.96
N LYS A 261 -22.11 19.78 -1.21
CA LYS A 261 -23.21 20.35 -2.00
C LYS A 261 -23.90 21.49 -1.27
N PHE A 262 -24.25 22.57 -1.96
CA PHE A 262 -25.16 23.60 -1.46
C PHE A 262 -26.02 24.17 -2.59
N THR A 263 -27.06 24.92 -2.25
CA THR A 263 -27.98 25.53 -3.21
C THR A 263 -28.06 27.03 -2.99
N VAL A 264 -27.93 27.79 -4.08
CA VAL A 264 -28.18 29.24 -4.10
C VAL A 264 -29.62 29.47 -4.53
N SER A 265 -30.35 30.32 -3.80
CA SER A 265 -31.72 30.69 -4.14
C SER A 265 -32.01 32.14 -3.80
N SER A 266 -32.49 32.89 -4.78
CA SER A 266 -32.89 34.30 -4.68
C SER A 266 -34.26 34.43 -4.01
N SER A 267 -34.44 33.91 -2.79
CA SER A 267 -35.76 33.92 -2.15
C SER A 267 -36.12 35.33 -1.66
N THR A 268 -37.00 36.04 -2.38
CA THR A 268 -37.71 37.23 -1.88
C THR A 268 -38.95 36.82 -1.07
N SER A 269 -38.82 35.81 -0.22
CA SER A 269 -39.85 35.42 0.75
C SER A 269 -39.24 34.50 1.81
N LEU A 270 -38.80 35.10 2.92
CA LEU A 270 -38.29 34.40 4.09
C LEU A 270 -39.40 33.52 4.70
N SER A 271 -39.27 32.20 4.57
CA SER A 271 -39.50 31.32 5.71
C SER A 271 -38.13 30.83 6.16
N LYS A 272 -37.73 31.15 7.39
CA LYS A 272 -36.51 30.62 8.02
C LYS A 272 -36.58 29.08 8.02
N GLU A 273 -36.05 28.46 6.97
CA GLU A 273 -35.80 27.02 6.95
C GLU A 273 -34.57 26.77 7.85
N LYS A 274 -34.72 25.86 8.80
CA LYS A 274 -33.66 25.49 9.74
C LYS A 274 -32.41 25.09 8.96
N ALA A 275 -31.26 25.67 9.30
CA ALA A 275 -29.98 25.32 8.71
C ALA A 275 -29.79 23.79 8.78
N THR A 276 -29.74 23.15 7.62
CA THR A 276 -29.40 21.73 7.50
C THR A 276 -27.95 21.65 7.04
N ALA A 277 -27.19 20.74 7.64
CA ALA A 277 -25.82 20.47 7.21
C ALA A 277 -25.85 19.63 5.94
N SER A 278 -24.96 19.93 4.99
CA SER A 278 -24.69 18.98 3.92
C SER A 278 -23.79 17.86 4.41
N GLU A 279 -24.14 16.64 4.02
CA GLU A 279 -23.35 15.43 4.23
C GLU A 279 -22.22 15.37 3.19
N VAL A 280 -21.12 14.70 3.57
CA VAL A 280 -19.90 14.56 2.79
C VAL A 280 -20.18 13.80 1.49
N VAL A 281 -19.69 14.30 0.35
CA VAL A 281 -19.63 13.53 -0.90
C VAL A 281 -18.16 13.21 -1.19
N ASN A 282 -17.76 11.94 -1.00
CA ASN A 282 -16.45 11.46 -1.41
C ASN A 282 -16.39 11.44 -2.94
N LEU A 283 -15.37 12.08 -3.53
CA LEU A 283 -15.20 12.21 -4.98
C LEU A 283 -14.37 11.06 -5.59
N GLU A 284 -14.26 9.92 -4.88
CA GLU A 284 -13.32 8.80 -5.12
C GLU A 284 -13.42 8.14 -6.51
N ASP A 285 -14.51 8.31 -7.26
CA ASP A 285 -14.83 7.48 -8.44
C ASP A 285 -14.64 8.14 -9.81
N ASN A 286 -14.19 9.39 -9.90
CA ASN A 286 -14.05 10.03 -11.21
C ASN A 286 -12.59 10.09 -11.65
N ALA A 287 -12.12 9.11 -12.41
CA ALA A 287 -10.80 9.13 -13.07
C ALA A 287 -10.60 10.34 -14.00
N SER A 288 -11.66 11.09 -14.33
CA SER A 288 -11.58 12.38 -15.02
C SER A 288 -11.22 13.56 -14.10
N PHE A 289 -11.18 13.38 -12.78
CA PHE A 289 -10.72 14.41 -11.84
C PHE A 289 -9.18 14.51 -11.88
N SER A 290 -8.45 13.39 -11.87
CA SER A 290 -6.98 13.43 -11.96
C SER A 290 -6.46 13.86 -13.33
N GLU A 291 -7.21 13.63 -14.42
CA GLU A 291 -6.82 14.09 -15.76
C GLU A 291 -7.12 15.59 -16.01
N ASN A 292 -8.00 16.21 -15.22
CA ASN A 292 -8.27 17.66 -15.29
C ASN A 292 -7.41 18.48 -14.30
N PHE A 293 -6.63 17.81 -13.45
CA PHE A 293 -5.63 18.42 -12.56
C PHE A 293 -4.20 17.94 -12.90
N VAL A 294 -3.94 17.67 -14.19
CA VAL A 294 -2.56 17.73 -14.71
C VAL A 294 -2.07 19.16 -14.54
N GLU A 295 -0.91 19.34 -13.91
CA GLU A 295 -0.18 20.60 -13.71
C GLU A 295 -0.88 21.86 -14.25
N PRO A 296 -1.42 22.72 -13.39
CA PRO A 296 -1.51 24.11 -13.76
C PRO A 296 -0.09 24.71 -13.71
N GLN A 297 0.64 24.63 -14.83
CA GLN A 297 0.95 25.91 -15.45
C GLN A 297 -0.41 26.56 -15.67
N LEU A 298 -0.88 27.32 -14.67
CA LEU A 298 -2.21 27.92 -14.55
C LEU A 298 -2.95 27.84 -15.88
N PRO A 299 -3.93 26.94 -16.07
CA PRO A 299 -4.82 27.14 -17.20
C PRO A 299 -5.47 28.48 -16.89
N VAL A 300 -5.07 29.50 -17.64
CA VAL A 300 -5.89 30.68 -17.88
C VAL A 300 -7.16 30.17 -18.55
N THR A 301 -8.02 29.52 -17.76
CA THR A 301 -9.43 29.40 -18.04
C THR A 301 -9.96 30.82 -17.87
N PRO A 302 -10.51 31.46 -18.91
CA PRO A 302 -10.96 32.85 -18.86
C PRO A 302 -12.11 33.13 -17.87
N ALA A 303 -12.46 32.18 -16.98
CA ALA A 303 -13.67 32.20 -16.15
C ALA A 303 -13.45 31.94 -14.64
N LEU A 304 -12.26 31.52 -14.18
CA LEU A 304 -12.01 31.33 -12.75
C LEU A 304 -11.88 32.71 -12.07
N LYS A 305 -12.80 33.03 -11.15
CA LYS A 305 -12.73 34.26 -10.37
C LYS A 305 -11.95 33.99 -9.09
N VAL A 306 -10.77 34.59 -8.97
CA VAL A 306 -10.01 34.60 -7.72
C VAL A 306 -10.68 35.57 -6.76
N ILE A 307 -11.04 35.09 -5.56
CA ILE A 307 -11.48 35.95 -4.46
C ILE A 307 -10.25 36.26 -3.61
N ASP A 308 -10.15 37.49 -3.12
CA ASP A 308 -9.07 37.91 -2.24
C ASP A 308 -8.98 36.99 -1.01
N PRO A 309 -7.86 36.26 -0.82
CA PRO A 309 -7.71 35.33 0.30
C PRO A 309 -7.77 36.02 1.67
N ASP A 310 -7.51 37.33 1.75
CA ASP A 310 -7.63 38.11 3.01
C ASP A 310 -9.09 38.36 3.43
N ALA A 311 -10.07 38.04 2.57
CA ALA A 311 -11.50 38.09 2.91
C ALA A 311 -11.99 36.86 3.69
N LEU A 312 -11.11 35.88 3.95
CA LEU A 312 -11.43 34.63 4.63
C LEU A 312 -10.96 34.65 6.07
N GLU A 313 -11.90 34.49 6.99
CA GLU A 313 -11.60 34.33 8.41
C GLU A 313 -11.31 32.83 8.66
N THR A 314 -10.03 32.49 8.87
CA THR A 314 -9.60 31.19 9.35
C THR A 314 -9.56 31.20 10.88
N GLU A 315 -10.46 30.46 11.53
CA GLU A 315 -10.39 30.24 12.97
C GLU A 315 -9.55 28.98 13.24
N SER A 316 -8.27 29.16 13.56
CA SER A 316 -7.45 28.07 14.11
C SER A 316 -7.84 27.87 15.57
N LEU A 317 -8.45 26.73 15.90
CA LEU A 317 -8.67 26.36 17.29
C LEU A 317 -7.34 25.84 17.86
N THR A 318 -6.68 26.66 18.69
CA THR A 318 -5.76 26.15 19.70
C THR A 318 -6.59 25.33 20.71
N GLU A 319 -6.34 24.03 20.79
CA GLU A 319 -6.86 23.19 21.88
C GLU A 319 -6.50 23.84 23.23
N GLN A 320 -7.54 24.12 24.03
CA GLN A 320 -7.38 24.35 25.46
C GLN A 320 -7.60 23.02 26.18
N GLU A 321 -6.52 22.58 26.83
CA GLU A 321 -6.33 21.65 27.96
C GLU A 321 -7.02 20.26 27.94
#